data_AF-A0A3D2RI42-F1
#
_entry.id   AF-A0A3D2RI42-F1
#
_cell.length_a   1.000
_cell.length_b   1.000
_cell.length_c   1.000
_cell.angle_alpha   90.00
_cell.angle_beta   90.00
_cell.angle_gamma   90.00
#
_symmetry.space_group_name_H-M   'P 1'
#
loop_
_entity.id
_entity.type
_entity.pdbx_description
1 polymer ?
#
loop_
_entity_poly.entity_id
_entity_poly.type
_entity_poly.pdbx_seq_one_letter_code
_entity_poly.pdbx_strand_id
1 'polypeptide(L)' 'MVIDESHVTMPQIRGMWKGDRTRKETLVEHGFRLPAAMDNRPLYHEEFEGKISQVIFMSATPAD' A
#
# COMPACT_ATOMS: atom_id res chain seq x y z
N MET A 1 12.76 2.94 10.69
CA MET A 1 11.29 2.74 10.76
C MET A 1 11.00 1.51 11.61
N VAL A 2 9.90 1.47 12.36
CA VAL A 2 9.44 0.27 13.08
C VAL A 2 8.07 -0.10 12.54
N ILE A 3 7.88 -1.37 12.19
CA ILE A 3 6.60 -1.92 11.73
C ILE A 3 6.10 -2.85 12.82
N ASP A 4 5.13 -2.36 13.57
CA ASP A 4 4.41 -3.14 14.58
C ASP A 4 3.45 -4.13 13.92
N GLU A 5 3.18 -5.23 14.61
CA GLU A 5 2.48 -6.41 14.10
C GLU A 5 2.77 -6.72 12.62
N SER A 6 4.07 -6.86 12.32
CA SER A 6 4.58 -6.98 10.96
C SER A 6 3.92 -8.08 10.12
N HIS A 7 3.50 -9.19 10.74
CA HIS A 7 2.79 -10.28 10.09
C HIS A 7 1.41 -9.90 9.53
N VAL A 8 0.79 -8.83 10.04
CA VAL A 8 -0.47 -8.25 9.55
C VAL A 8 -0.20 -6.99 8.72
N THR A 9 0.66 -6.10 9.20
CA THR A 9 0.89 -4.81 8.56
C THR A 9 1.57 -4.94 7.20
N MET A 10 2.48 -5.90 7.00
CA MET A 10 3.12 -6.09 5.70
C MET A 10 2.15 -6.58 4.61
N PRO A 11 1.31 -7.61 4.84
CA PRO A 11 0.23 -7.95 3.92
C PRO A 11 -0.71 -6.79 3.62
N GLN A 12 -1.04 -5.98 4.64
CA GLN A 12 -1.88 -4.80 4.46
C GLN A 12 -1.24 -3.80 3.50
N ILE A 13 0.03 -3.42 3.71
CA ILE A 13 0.78 -2.51 2.83
C ILE A 13 0.78 -3.03 1.39
N ARG A 14 1.02 -4.33 1.19
CA ARG A 14 0.99 -4.96 -0.15
C ARG A 14 -0.39 -4.85 -0.82
N GLY A 15 -1.48 -4.91 -0.05
CA GLY A 15 -2.84 -4.83 -0.57
C GLY A 15 -3.35 -3.41 -0.86
N MET A 16 -2.74 -2.37 -0.26
CA MET A 16 -3.27 -1.00 -0.30
C MET A 16 -3.40 -0.46 -1.73
N TRP A 17 -2.38 -0.63 -2.57
CA TRP A 17 -2.38 -0.11 -3.94
C TRP A 17 -3.53 -0.68 -4.77
N LYS A 18 -3.73 -2.01 -4.73
CA LYS A 18 -4.79 -2.67 -5.50
C LYS A 18 -6.17 -2.21 -5.04
N GLY A 19 -6.40 -2.17 -3.73
CA GLY A 19 -7.67 -1.71 -3.17
C GLY A 19 -7.99 -0.25 -3.50
N ASP A 20 -7.00 0.64 -3.46
CA ASP A 20 -7.18 2.04 -3.87
C ASP A 20 -7.46 2.18 -5.37
N ARG A 21 -6.68 1.47 -6.19
CA ARG A 21 -6.81 1.50 -7.65
C ARG A 21 -8.20 1.09 -8.11
N THR A 22 -8.72 -0.04 -7.63
CA THR A 22 -10.06 -0.52 -7.99
C THR A 22 -11.15 0.50 -7.66
N ARG A 23 -11.10 1.13 -6.48
CA ARG A 23 -12.10 2.15 -6.11
C ARG A 23 -12.01 3.40 -6.98
N LYS A 24 -10.80 3.84 -7.33
CA LYS A 24 -10.62 5.03 -8.17
C LYS A 24 -10.94 4.79 -9.62
N GLU A 25 -10.67 3.60 -10.16
CA GLU A 25 -11.09 3.21 -11.51
C GLU A 25 -12.60 3.41 -11.67
N THR A 26 -13.41 2.91 -10.72
CA THR A 26 -14.86 3.13 -10.70
C THR A 26 -15.24 4.62 -10.71
N LEU A 27 -14.55 5.46 -9.92
CA LEU A 27 -14.83 6.91 -9.88
C LEU A 27 -14.48 7.61 -11.19
N VAL A 28 -13.39 7.21 -11.84
CA VAL A 28 -12.94 7.79 -13.11
C VAL A 28 -13.85 7.33 -14.26
N GLU A 29 -14.19 6.03 -14.31
CA GLU A 29 -15.08 5.45 -15.32
C GLU A 29 -16.48 6.10 -15.32
N HIS A 30 -17.01 6.40 -14.14
CA HIS A 30 -18.31 7.08 -14.00
C HIS A 30 -18.20 8.62 -14.02
N GLY A 31 -17.04 9.19 -14.33
CA GLY A 31 -16.86 10.63 -14.51
C GLY A 31 -16.87 11.47 -13.22
N PHE A 32 -16.80 10.85 -12.04
CA PHE A 32 -16.71 11.56 -10.76
C PHE A 32 -15.32 12.15 -10.50
N ARG A 33 -14.27 11.60 -11.14
CA ARG A 33 -12.89 12.08 -11.01
C ARG A 33 -12.19 12.11 -12.36
N LEU A 34 -11.25 13.04 -12.50
CA LEU A 34 -10.34 13.10 -13.65
C LEU A 34 -9.38 11.89 -13.63
N PRO A 35 -8.87 11.43 -14.79
CA PRO A 35 -7.88 10.35 -14.85
C PRO A 35 -6.63 10.59 -14.01
N ALA A 36 -6.20 11.85 -13.85
CA ALA A 36 -5.06 12.23 -12.99
C ALA A 36 -5.24 11.86 -11.51
N ALA A 37 -6.47 11.58 -11.04
CA ALA A 37 -6.71 11.12 -9.67
C ALA A 37 -6.06 9.74 -9.38
N MET A 38 -5.73 8.97 -10.42
CA MET A 38 -5.05 7.69 -10.31
C MET A 38 -3.61 7.83 -9.78
N ASP A 39 -2.95 8.96 -10.02
CA ASP A 39 -1.57 9.18 -9.62
C ASP A 39 -1.44 9.49 -8.11
N ASN A 40 -2.51 9.98 -7.48
CA ASN A 40 -2.55 10.27 -6.03
C ASN A 40 -2.83 9.01 -5.20
N ARG A 41 -1.99 7.98 -5.31
CA ARG A 41 -2.24 6.63 -4.79
C ARG A 41 -1.27 6.24 -3.66
N PRO A 42 -1.60 5.20 -2.87
CA PRO A 42 -0.61 4.52 -2.05
C PRO A 42 0.56 4.02 -2.88
N LEU A 43 1.70 3.82 -2.21
CA LEU A 43 2.85 3.16 -2.82
C LEU A 43 2.52 1.71 -3.16
N TYR A 44 3.08 1.24 -4.27
CA TYR A 44 3.18 -0.17 -4.56
C TYR A 44 4.27 -0.80 -3.68
N HIS A 45 4.21 -2.11 -3.43
CA HIS A 45 5.06 -2.71 -2.40
C HIS A 45 6.56 -2.58 -2.68
N GLU A 46 6.97 -2.66 -3.94
CA GLU A 46 8.35 -2.45 -4.38
C GLU A 46 8.78 -0.99 -4.27
N GLU A 47 7.85 -0.04 -4.48
CA GLU A 47 8.12 1.40 -4.27
C GLU A 47 8.31 1.70 -2.78
N PHE A 48 7.56 1.01 -1.92
CA PHE A 48 7.72 1.08 -0.47
C PHE A 48 9.07 0.48 -0.05
N GLU A 49 9.36 -0.76 -0.43
CA GLU A 49 10.62 -1.46 -0.12
C GLU A 49 11.85 -0.67 -0.62
N GLY A 50 11.79 -0.10 -1.83
CA GLY A 50 12.87 0.72 -2.39
C GLY A 50 13.10 2.06 -1.67
N LYS A 51 12.17 2.51 -0.82
CA LYS A 51 12.32 3.72 0.01
C LYS A 51 12.83 3.41 1.42
N ILE A 52 12.92 2.14 1.80
CA ILE A 52 13.37 1.72 3.12
C ILE A 52 14.89 1.58 3.12
N SER A 53 15.56 2.34 4.00
CA SER A 53 16.98 2.12 4.28
C SER A 53 17.19 1.11 5.40
N GLN A 54 16.49 1.30 6.53
CA GLN A 54 16.52 0.41 7.69
C GLN A 54 15.14 0.33 8.34
N VAL A 55 14.72 -0.90 8.66
CA VAL A 55 13.42 -1.20 9.27
C VAL A 55 13.56 -2.28 10.33
N ILE A 56 12.80 -2.13 11.42
CA ILE A 56 12.63 -3.13 12.46
C ILE A 56 11.20 -3.67 12.34
N PHE A 57 11.08 -4.98 12.11
CA PHE A 57 9.79 -5.67 12.13
C PHE A 57 9.55 -6.21 13.53
N MET A 58 8.44 -5.79 14.15
CA MET A 58 8.06 -6.19 15.49
C MET A 58 6.78 -7.00 15.40
N SER A 59 6.81 -8.23 15.91
CA SER A 59 5.62 -9.06 16.09
C SER A 59 5.92 -10.26 16.98
N ALA A 60 4.90 -10.74 17.70
CA ALA A 60 4.96 -12.00 18.42
C ALA A 60 5.00 -13.22 17.49
N THR A 61 4.46 -13.10 16.27
CA THR A 61 4.36 -14.17 15.27
C THR A 61 4.87 -13.68 13.92
N PRO A 62 6.19 -13.44 13.77
CA PRO A 62 6.75 -13.00 12.49
C PRO A 62 6.42 -14.03 11.39
N ALA A 63 5.96 -13.55 10.24
CA ALA A 63 5.82 -14.39 9.06
C ALA A 63 7.21 -14.74 8.52
N ASP A 64 7.42 -16.00 8.11
CA ASP A 64 8.68 -16.45 7.48
C ASP A 64 8.97 -15.70 6.16
#